data_AF-A0AAW9HEP2-F1
#
_entry.id   AF-A0AAW9HEP2-F1
#
_cell.length_a   1.000
_cell.length_b   1.000
_cell.length_c   1.000
_cell.angle_alpha   90.00
_cell.angle_beta   90.00
_cell.angle_gamma   90.00
#
_symmetry.space_group_name_H-M   'P 1'
#
loop_
_entity.id
_entity.type
_entity.pdbx_description
1 polymer ?
#
loop_
_entity_poly.entity_id
_entity_poly.type
_entity_poly.pdbx_seq_one_letter_code
_entity_poly.pdbx_strand_id
1 'polypeptide(L)'
;MSPTRTRSLAPGKTRARALIIAAQDEEIVPVLAALRAEPFYATTPATAESLQPIFPTELRGASGVNVPTALGPILCMRTGVGLVATACALGWALFRYRPEVIISAGSAGGLAADIRVGDVVAGTRYRYGRADATVFGYALGQVPGAPEFFEGDATLLAAVPENIRRGEVLSSDAFVTAANVEDTRTRFPDALLTDMESTAAAHTAALAGIPFLTIRSASDLCGPQAGIDYHIGIDEAADLSARAVTATLARLAEITPWLGTSAGGSRARRLTPRFSHLALEAAILYIFGRIHTPEGDDAAAPAASLDAEMVADVRTALEDSELDVDEVLACIARAQGAIAADPHLTLTAKQYDAERLAVTELAGAESGRGKLTWPPTSQTVIKRFSGYWNEALQAVGLAVSNGRKRGALKFDREDYVDALRSHAIAARRNGKTVSYNGYVEWLADSGNQGTYPSGAAIRQRFGSWSAALAEAGIS
;
A
#
# COMPACT_ATOMS: atom_id res chain seq x y z
N MET A 1 29.65 -19.98 4.47
CA MET A 1 28.53 -20.69 3.80
C MET A 1 27.30 -20.56 4.68
N SER A 2 26.51 -19.50 4.49
CA SER A 2 25.21 -19.32 5.13
C SER A 2 24.13 -19.72 4.13
N PRO A 3 23.13 -20.54 4.53
CA PRO A 3 22.16 -21.06 3.59
C PRO A 3 21.18 -19.98 3.15
N THR A 4 20.94 -19.94 1.85
CA THR A 4 19.90 -19.19 1.13
C THR A 4 18.58 -19.28 1.90
N ARG A 5 18.08 -18.16 2.43
CA ARG A 5 16.71 -18.11 2.96
C ARG A 5 15.74 -18.00 1.79
N THR A 6 15.53 -19.10 1.06
CA THR A 6 14.18 -19.43 0.59
C THR A 6 13.26 -19.18 1.79
N ARG A 7 12.18 -18.40 1.64
CA ARG A 7 11.11 -18.32 2.66
C ARG A 7 10.58 -19.75 2.87
N SER A 8 11.24 -20.48 3.77
CA SER A 8 10.79 -21.75 4.29
C SER A 8 9.34 -21.53 4.73
N LEU A 9 8.45 -22.40 4.26
CA LEU A 9 7.07 -22.45 4.71
C LEU A 9 7.11 -22.40 6.25
N ALA A 10 6.37 -21.48 6.85
CA ALA A 10 6.03 -21.69 8.25
C ALA A 10 5.32 -23.06 8.27
N PRO A 11 5.84 -24.08 8.99
CA PRO A 11 5.29 -25.42 8.93
C PRO A 11 3.79 -25.36 9.27
N GLY A 12 2.95 -25.89 8.37
CA GLY A 12 1.52 -26.10 8.64
C GLY A 12 0.49 -25.14 8.02
N LYS A 13 0.86 -24.15 7.19
CA LYS A 13 -0.17 -23.34 6.46
C LYS A 13 -0.62 -24.01 5.15
N THR A 14 -1.93 -24.08 4.94
CA THR A 14 -2.53 -24.62 3.70
C THR A 14 -2.46 -23.60 2.56
N ARG A 15 -2.02 -24.02 1.36
CA ARG A 15 -2.03 -23.14 0.18
C ARG A 15 -3.46 -22.90 -0.30
N ALA A 16 -3.75 -21.69 -0.74
CA ALA A 16 -4.98 -21.34 -1.44
C ALA A 16 -4.64 -20.46 -2.66
N ARG A 17 -5.40 -20.59 -3.75
CA ARG A 17 -5.23 -19.72 -4.92
C ARG A 17 -5.78 -18.34 -4.66
N ALA A 18 -7.01 -18.29 -4.17
CA ALA A 18 -7.63 -17.05 -3.76
C ALA A 18 -8.26 -17.22 -2.39
N LEU A 19 -8.29 -16.13 -1.64
CA LEU A 19 -9.19 -15.93 -0.52
C LEU A 19 -10.26 -14.94 -0.97
N ILE A 20 -11.49 -15.42 -1.16
CA ILE A 20 -12.64 -14.58 -1.43
C ILE A 20 -13.36 -14.30 -0.12
N ILE A 21 -13.60 -13.03 0.17
CA ILE A 21 -14.29 -12.61 1.38
C ILE A 21 -15.56 -11.84 1.05
N ALA A 22 -16.57 -11.95 1.90
CA ALA A 22 -17.75 -11.10 1.91
C ALA A 22 -18.21 -10.86 3.35
N ALA A 23 -18.96 -9.81 3.63
CA ALA A 23 -19.34 -9.45 5.00
C ALA A 23 -20.44 -10.38 5.52
N GLN A 24 -21.40 -10.73 4.66
CA GLN A 24 -22.61 -11.46 5.03
C GLN A 24 -22.83 -12.75 4.21
N ASP A 25 -23.79 -13.59 4.65
CA ASP A 25 -24.13 -14.82 3.92
C ASP A 25 -24.76 -14.51 2.57
N GLU A 26 -25.60 -13.47 2.53
CA GLU A 26 -26.26 -12.94 1.33
C GLU A 26 -25.25 -12.56 0.25
N GLU A 27 -24.00 -12.26 0.62
CA GLU A 27 -22.95 -11.87 -0.31
C GLU A 27 -22.02 -13.04 -0.69
N ILE A 28 -21.65 -13.90 0.26
CA ILE A 28 -20.71 -15.00 -0.01
C ILE A 28 -21.39 -16.20 -0.69
N VAL A 29 -22.67 -16.45 -0.42
CA VAL A 29 -23.42 -17.57 -1.01
C VAL A 29 -23.54 -17.42 -2.53
N PRO A 30 -23.87 -16.25 -3.10
CA PRO A 30 -23.78 -15.99 -4.53
C PRO A 30 -22.41 -16.28 -5.13
N VAL A 31 -21.32 -15.94 -4.44
CA VAL A 31 -19.96 -16.25 -4.95
C VAL A 31 -19.73 -17.75 -5.02
N LEU A 32 -20.15 -18.50 -3.99
CA LEU A 32 -20.08 -19.97 -4.01
C LEU A 32 -20.89 -20.57 -5.16
N ALA A 33 -22.08 -20.03 -5.44
CA ALA A 33 -22.93 -20.47 -6.55
C ALA A 33 -22.29 -20.15 -7.91
N ALA A 34 -21.76 -18.94 -8.08
CA ALA A 34 -21.10 -18.50 -9.30
C ALA A 34 -19.83 -19.34 -9.57
N LEU A 35 -19.00 -19.60 -8.56
CA LEU A 35 -17.79 -20.43 -8.71
C LEU A 35 -18.11 -21.85 -9.18
N ARG A 36 -19.24 -22.42 -8.75
CA ARG A 36 -19.69 -23.77 -9.17
C ARG A 36 -20.13 -23.81 -10.62
N ALA A 37 -20.51 -22.68 -11.19
CA ALA A 37 -20.93 -22.56 -12.58
C ALA A 37 -19.74 -22.36 -13.55
N GLU A 38 -18.55 -22.02 -13.03
CA GLU A 38 -17.37 -21.77 -13.85
C GLU A 38 -16.75 -23.07 -14.41
N PRO A 39 -16.24 -23.07 -15.66
CA PRO A 39 -15.60 -24.25 -16.26
C PRO A 39 -14.37 -24.77 -15.48
N PHE A 40 -13.70 -23.88 -14.74
CA PHE A 40 -12.55 -24.25 -13.91
C PHE A 40 -12.95 -24.88 -12.57
N TYR A 41 -14.24 -24.96 -12.23
CA TYR A 41 -14.70 -25.70 -11.07
C TYR A 41 -14.33 -27.18 -11.22
N ALA A 42 -13.75 -27.78 -10.18
CA ALA A 42 -13.31 -29.17 -10.27
C ALA A 42 -14.54 -30.10 -10.41
N THR A 43 -14.54 -30.95 -11.44
CA THR A 43 -15.65 -31.92 -11.70
C THR A 43 -15.57 -33.16 -10.81
N THR A 44 -14.48 -33.35 -10.07
CA THR A 44 -14.40 -34.36 -9.01
C THR A 44 -15.45 -34.01 -7.95
N PRO A 45 -16.30 -34.95 -7.50
CA PRO A 45 -17.30 -34.64 -6.48
C PRO A 45 -16.62 -33.95 -5.31
N ALA A 46 -17.07 -32.73 -4.99
CA ALA A 46 -16.65 -32.06 -3.78
C ALA A 46 -16.88 -33.06 -2.65
N THR A 47 -15.81 -33.55 -2.01
CA THR A 47 -15.95 -34.45 -0.87
C THR A 47 -16.76 -33.70 0.19
N ALA A 48 -17.58 -34.41 0.96
CA ALA A 48 -18.29 -33.79 2.10
C ALA A 48 -17.34 -32.98 3.01
N GLU A 49 -16.06 -33.36 3.04
CA GLU A 49 -14.93 -32.70 3.70
C GLU A 49 -14.54 -31.33 3.09
N SER A 50 -14.55 -31.17 1.76
CA SER A 50 -14.26 -29.89 1.09
C SER A 50 -15.34 -28.82 1.33
N LEU A 51 -16.58 -29.25 1.53
CA LEU A 51 -17.72 -28.37 1.82
C LEU A 51 -17.95 -28.15 3.32
N GLN A 52 -17.11 -28.72 4.20
CA GLN A 52 -17.27 -28.48 5.62
C GLN A 52 -16.87 -27.04 5.98
N PRO A 53 -17.66 -26.39 6.85
CA PRO A 53 -17.24 -25.15 7.48
C PRO A 53 -15.86 -25.34 8.11
N ILE A 54 -14.90 -24.49 7.74
CA ILE A 54 -13.50 -24.63 8.16
C ILE A 54 -13.31 -24.19 9.62
N PHE A 55 -14.32 -23.58 10.25
CA PHE A 55 -14.12 -22.80 11.46
C PHE A 55 -14.28 -23.61 12.76
N PRO A 56 -13.28 -23.53 13.66
CA PRO A 56 -13.42 -23.95 15.04
C PRO A 56 -14.14 -22.86 15.88
N THR A 57 -14.49 -23.17 17.12
CA THR A 57 -15.35 -22.38 18.03
C THR A 57 -14.89 -20.94 18.36
N GLU A 58 -13.71 -20.52 17.93
CA GLU A 58 -13.00 -19.33 18.41
C GLU A 58 -13.35 -18.03 17.66
N LEU A 59 -13.84 -18.10 16.41
CA LEU A 59 -14.23 -16.90 15.64
C LEU A 59 -15.74 -16.90 15.36
N ARG A 60 -16.53 -16.56 16.38
CA ARG A 60 -17.99 -16.46 16.26
C ARG A 60 -18.37 -15.37 15.25
N GLY A 61 -19.24 -15.71 14.31
CA GLY A 61 -19.75 -14.77 13.30
C GLY A 61 -19.04 -14.86 11.95
N ALA A 62 -17.84 -15.45 11.87
CA ALA A 62 -17.21 -15.79 10.60
C ALA A 62 -17.53 -17.24 10.18
N SER A 63 -17.56 -17.50 8.88
CA SER A 63 -17.76 -18.84 8.31
C SER A 63 -17.02 -18.96 6.99
N GLY A 64 -16.76 -20.16 6.50
CA GLY A 64 -16.08 -20.32 5.22
C GLY A 64 -15.80 -21.75 4.82
N VAL A 65 -15.54 -21.93 3.54
CA VAL A 65 -15.53 -23.22 2.83
C VAL A 65 -14.39 -23.22 1.82
N ASN A 66 -13.75 -24.39 1.65
CA ASN A 66 -12.69 -24.58 0.66
C ASN A 66 -13.33 -25.09 -0.63
N VAL A 67 -13.35 -24.27 -1.66
CA VAL A 67 -13.88 -24.62 -2.97
C VAL A 67 -12.77 -25.27 -3.80
N PRO A 68 -12.86 -26.57 -4.13
CA PRO A 68 -11.89 -27.20 -5.00
C PRO A 68 -12.10 -26.71 -6.44
N THR A 69 -11.03 -26.22 -7.06
CA THR A 69 -11.05 -25.82 -8.47
C THR A 69 -9.85 -26.42 -9.20
N ALA A 70 -9.93 -26.50 -10.53
CA ALA A 70 -8.81 -26.88 -11.39
C ALA A 70 -7.62 -25.91 -11.28
N LEU A 71 -7.86 -24.67 -10.84
CA LEU A 71 -6.80 -23.70 -10.54
C LEU A 71 -6.06 -24.06 -9.24
N GLY A 72 -6.75 -24.73 -8.31
CA GLY A 72 -6.33 -25.01 -6.94
C GLY A 72 -7.44 -24.63 -5.93
N PRO A 73 -7.26 -24.85 -4.62
CA PRO A 73 -8.30 -24.54 -3.64
C PRO A 73 -8.52 -23.03 -3.53
N ILE A 74 -9.78 -22.59 -3.58
CA ILE A 74 -10.21 -21.21 -3.29
C ILE A 74 -10.90 -21.21 -1.94
N LEU A 75 -10.46 -20.38 -1.01
CA LEU A 75 -11.10 -20.22 0.28
C LEU A 75 -12.15 -19.12 0.18
N CYS A 76 -13.42 -19.45 0.38
CA CYS A 76 -14.51 -18.47 0.46
C CYS A 76 -14.92 -18.27 1.92
N MET A 77 -15.01 -17.02 2.38
CA MET A 77 -15.20 -16.71 3.80
C MET A 77 -16.17 -15.54 4.02
N ARG A 78 -17.16 -15.72 4.89
CA ARG A 78 -17.91 -14.64 5.52
C ARG A 78 -17.09 -14.05 6.66
N THR A 79 -16.83 -12.74 6.63
CA THR A 79 -16.04 -12.04 7.66
C THR A 79 -16.86 -11.55 8.84
N GLY A 80 -18.16 -11.27 8.63
CA GLY A 80 -18.92 -10.35 9.47
C GLY A 80 -18.75 -8.90 9.02
N VAL A 81 -19.66 -8.04 9.48
CA VAL A 81 -19.76 -6.64 9.08
C VAL A 81 -18.77 -5.77 9.84
N GLY A 82 -18.15 -4.83 9.15
CA GLY A 82 -17.27 -3.82 9.74
C GLY A 82 -15.78 -4.13 9.65
N LEU A 83 -15.00 -3.09 9.97
CA LEU A 83 -13.56 -3.06 9.79
C LEU A 83 -12.86 -4.08 10.70
N VAL A 84 -13.29 -4.15 11.97
CA VAL A 84 -12.71 -5.06 12.98
C VAL A 84 -13.02 -6.51 12.67
N ALA A 85 -14.27 -6.83 12.29
CA ALA A 85 -14.67 -8.19 11.93
C ALA A 85 -13.85 -8.70 10.73
N THR A 86 -13.72 -7.86 9.71
CA THR A 86 -12.89 -8.12 8.51
C THR A 86 -11.43 -8.37 8.85
N ALA A 87 -10.81 -7.49 9.63
CA ALA A 87 -9.41 -7.64 10.02
C ALA A 87 -9.16 -8.90 10.86
N CYS A 88 -10.06 -9.23 11.80
CA CYS A 88 -9.97 -10.46 12.60
C CYS A 88 -10.12 -11.72 11.75
N ALA A 89 -11.09 -11.75 10.84
CA ALA A 89 -11.32 -12.88 9.95
C ALA A 89 -10.14 -13.10 8.98
N LEU A 90 -9.62 -12.03 8.38
CA LEU A 90 -8.43 -12.10 7.54
C LEU A 90 -7.19 -12.49 8.35
N GLY A 91 -7.00 -11.93 9.55
CA GLY A 91 -5.90 -12.32 10.43
C GLY A 91 -5.91 -13.81 10.75
N TRP A 92 -7.08 -14.37 11.07
CA TRP A 92 -7.25 -15.81 11.27
C TRP A 92 -6.97 -16.60 9.99
N ALA A 93 -7.54 -16.19 8.85
CA ALA A 93 -7.37 -16.88 7.59
C ALA A 93 -5.89 -16.89 7.17
N LEU A 94 -5.20 -15.75 7.25
CA LEU A 94 -3.79 -15.61 6.90
C LEU A 94 -2.86 -16.28 7.91
N PHE A 95 -3.31 -16.55 9.14
CA PHE A 95 -2.58 -17.39 10.07
C PHE A 95 -2.56 -18.86 9.62
N ARG A 96 -3.65 -19.36 9.03
CA ARG A 96 -3.83 -20.78 8.68
C ARG A 96 -3.59 -21.10 7.21
N TYR A 97 -3.79 -20.12 6.33
CA TYR A 97 -3.71 -20.23 4.89
C TYR A 97 -2.65 -19.30 4.31
N ARG A 98 -2.24 -19.60 3.08
CA ARG A 98 -1.44 -18.72 2.23
C ARG A 98 -2.16 -18.53 0.89
N PRO A 99 -3.12 -17.58 0.82
CA PRO A 99 -3.73 -17.21 -0.45
C PRO A 99 -2.73 -16.44 -1.34
N GLU A 100 -2.80 -16.63 -2.65
CA GLU A 100 -2.00 -15.85 -3.61
C GLU A 100 -2.61 -14.47 -3.86
N VAL A 101 -3.95 -14.36 -3.78
CA VAL A 101 -4.70 -13.12 -3.92
C VAL A 101 -5.88 -13.07 -2.95
N ILE A 102 -6.33 -11.87 -2.59
CA ILE A 102 -7.55 -11.65 -1.80
C ILE A 102 -8.54 -10.83 -2.64
N ILE A 103 -9.78 -11.29 -2.73
CA ILE A 103 -10.86 -10.55 -3.40
C ILE A 103 -12.01 -10.33 -2.42
N SER A 104 -12.42 -9.07 -2.19
CA SER A 104 -13.63 -8.75 -1.44
C SER A 104 -14.81 -8.58 -2.38
N ALA A 105 -15.84 -9.39 -2.19
CA ALA A 105 -17.11 -9.32 -2.90
C ALA A 105 -18.19 -8.68 -2.00
N GLY A 106 -19.19 -8.05 -2.58
CA GLY A 106 -20.36 -7.61 -1.81
C GLY A 106 -21.20 -6.53 -2.47
N SER A 107 -22.11 -5.97 -1.69
CA SER A 107 -22.85 -4.75 -2.03
C SER A 107 -22.21 -3.52 -1.37
N ALA A 108 -22.57 -2.33 -1.84
CA ALA A 108 -22.11 -1.06 -1.30
C ALA A 108 -23.09 0.07 -1.59
N GLY A 109 -22.96 1.17 -0.86
CA GLY A 109 -23.67 2.40 -1.12
C GLY A 109 -22.98 3.25 -2.19
N GLY A 110 -23.76 3.82 -3.11
CA GLY A 110 -23.29 4.69 -4.19
C GLY A 110 -23.07 6.14 -3.74
N LEU A 111 -21.86 6.66 -3.98
CA LEU A 111 -21.49 8.04 -3.64
C LEU A 111 -21.41 8.97 -4.85
N ALA A 112 -20.88 8.51 -5.97
CA ALA A 112 -20.71 9.32 -7.17
C ALA A 112 -22.05 9.83 -7.73
N ALA A 113 -22.08 11.06 -8.24
CA ALA A 113 -23.31 11.66 -8.77
C ALA A 113 -23.89 10.92 -9.99
N ASP A 114 -23.03 10.22 -10.75
CA ASP A 114 -23.40 9.46 -11.95
C ASP A 114 -23.53 7.95 -11.69
N ILE A 115 -23.34 7.47 -10.45
CA ILE A 115 -23.48 6.05 -10.13
C ILE A 115 -24.94 5.64 -10.08
N ARG A 116 -25.22 4.43 -10.57
CA ARG A 116 -26.56 3.86 -10.61
C ARG A 116 -26.62 2.60 -9.77
N VAL A 117 -27.80 2.31 -9.25
CA VAL A 117 -28.07 1.04 -8.59
C VAL A 117 -27.83 -0.09 -9.59
N GLY A 118 -27.13 -1.13 -9.17
CA GLY A 118 -26.68 -2.25 -10.01
C GLY A 118 -25.36 -2.01 -10.75
N ASP A 119 -24.78 -0.80 -10.69
CA ASP A 119 -23.41 -0.58 -11.19
C ASP A 119 -22.42 -1.40 -10.36
N VAL A 120 -21.55 -2.13 -11.04
CA VAL A 120 -20.46 -2.88 -10.40
C VAL A 120 -19.16 -2.09 -10.52
N VAL A 121 -18.46 -1.95 -9.40
CA VAL A 121 -17.20 -1.22 -9.30
C VAL A 121 -16.10 -2.12 -8.77
N ALA A 122 -14.96 -2.13 -9.47
CA ALA A 122 -13.71 -2.66 -8.99
C ALA A 122 -12.87 -1.56 -8.33
N GLY A 123 -12.41 -1.81 -7.11
CA GLY A 123 -11.67 -0.84 -6.31
C GLY A 123 -10.26 -0.59 -6.85
N THR A 124 -9.97 0.68 -7.15
CA THR A 124 -8.62 1.15 -7.53
C THR A 124 -7.88 1.78 -6.37
N ARG A 125 -8.63 2.34 -5.41
CA ARG A 125 -8.13 2.96 -4.18
C ARG A 125 -9.08 2.66 -3.03
N TYR A 126 -8.52 2.50 -1.84
CA TYR A 126 -9.28 2.24 -0.61
C TYR A 126 -8.86 3.23 0.48
N ARG A 127 -9.85 3.89 1.08
CA ARG A 127 -9.61 4.94 2.08
C ARG A 127 -10.64 4.84 3.21
N TYR A 128 -10.22 5.14 4.44
CA TYR A 128 -11.14 5.15 5.56
C TYR A 128 -12.08 6.36 5.46
N GLY A 129 -13.39 6.13 5.36
CA GLY A 129 -14.38 7.21 5.18
C GLY A 129 -14.59 8.10 6.41
N ARG A 130 -14.09 7.68 7.58
CA ARG A 130 -14.26 8.38 8.87
C ARG A 130 -12.96 8.60 9.64
N ALA A 131 -11.80 8.14 9.15
CA ALA A 131 -10.54 8.41 9.83
C ALA A 131 -10.16 9.89 9.65
N ASP A 132 -9.90 10.58 10.76
CA ASP A 132 -9.46 11.98 10.74
C ASP A 132 -8.30 12.17 11.72
N ALA A 133 -7.09 12.17 11.15
CA ALA A 133 -5.87 12.54 11.84
C ALA A 133 -5.28 13.83 11.27
N THR A 134 -6.10 14.67 10.63
CA THR A 134 -5.67 15.94 10.01
C THR A 134 -5.08 16.92 11.03
N VAL A 135 -5.50 16.80 12.30
CA VAL A 135 -4.90 17.51 13.44
C VAL A 135 -3.38 17.29 13.55
N PHE A 136 -2.87 16.16 13.06
CA PHE A 136 -1.45 15.80 13.03
C PHE A 136 -0.81 15.99 11.63
N GLY A 137 -1.52 16.61 10.68
CA GLY A 137 -1.02 16.88 9.32
C GLY A 137 -1.17 15.73 8.31
N TYR A 138 -1.89 14.65 8.67
CA TYR A 138 -2.24 13.58 7.72
C TYR A 138 -3.37 13.99 6.78
N ALA A 139 -3.47 13.32 5.64
CA ALA A 139 -4.59 13.49 4.73
C ALA A 139 -5.90 12.98 5.36
N LEU A 140 -7.03 13.50 4.89
CA LEU A 140 -8.34 13.03 5.31
C LEU A 140 -8.52 11.55 4.91
N GLY A 141 -9.02 10.74 5.85
CA GLY A 141 -9.14 9.29 5.67
C GLY A 141 -7.85 8.49 5.88
N GLN A 142 -6.73 9.17 6.17
CA GLN A 142 -5.45 8.53 6.47
C GLN A 142 -5.32 8.23 7.97
N VAL A 143 -5.10 6.97 8.29
CA VAL A 143 -4.71 6.55 9.65
C VAL A 143 -3.21 6.77 9.84
N PRO A 144 -2.74 7.32 10.97
CA PRO A 144 -1.31 7.51 11.22
C PRO A 144 -0.49 6.24 11.02
N GLY A 145 0.57 6.33 10.21
CA GLY A 145 1.44 5.20 9.88
C GLY A 145 0.98 4.36 8.68
N ALA A 146 -0.24 4.57 8.17
CA ALA A 146 -0.71 3.99 6.92
C ALA A 146 -0.47 4.95 5.74
N PRO A 147 -0.44 4.46 4.49
CA PRO A 147 -0.51 5.32 3.31
C PRO A 147 -1.84 6.10 3.30
N GLU A 148 -1.92 7.17 2.52
CA GLU A 148 -3.15 7.97 2.38
C GLU A 148 -4.33 7.12 1.87
N PHE A 149 -4.05 6.21 0.95
CA PHE A 149 -4.98 5.20 0.44
C PHE A 149 -4.21 3.93 0.13
N PHE A 150 -4.89 2.79 0.11
CA PHE A 150 -4.35 1.53 -0.38
C PHE A 150 -4.72 1.38 -1.85
N GLU A 151 -3.83 0.83 -2.67
CA GLU A 151 -4.06 0.62 -4.10
C GLU A 151 -4.67 -0.75 -4.37
N GLY A 152 -5.58 -0.82 -5.34
CA GLY A 152 -6.00 -2.09 -5.94
C GLY A 152 -4.86 -2.70 -6.76
N ASP A 153 -4.70 -4.02 -6.70
CA ASP A 153 -3.63 -4.68 -7.43
C ASP A 153 -3.82 -4.55 -8.95
N ALA A 154 -2.75 -4.13 -9.65
CA ALA A 154 -2.81 -3.85 -11.08
C ALA A 154 -3.07 -5.11 -11.94
N THR A 155 -2.60 -6.27 -11.51
CA THR A 155 -2.82 -7.55 -12.21
C THR A 155 -4.27 -7.98 -12.06
N LEU A 156 -4.82 -7.86 -10.86
CA LEU A 156 -6.24 -8.12 -10.61
C LEU A 156 -7.12 -7.15 -11.40
N LEU A 157 -6.81 -5.85 -11.39
CA LEU A 157 -7.54 -4.83 -12.15
C LEU A 157 -7.50 -5.03 -13.67
N ALA A 158 -6.41 -5.60 -14.19
CA ALA A 158 -6.29 -5.98 -15.60
C ALA A 158 -7.16 -7.19 -15.96
N ALA A 159 -7.40 -8.10 -15.00
CA ALA A 159 -8.31 -9.23 -15.17
C ALA A 159 -9.79 -8.83 -15.06
N VAL A 160 -10.11 -7.68 -14.47
CA VAL A 160 -11.50 -7.20 -14.35
C VAL A 160 -12.12 -6.92 -15.74
N PRO A 161 -13.35 -7.39 -16.02
CA PRO A 161 -14.05 -7.09 -17.27
C PRO A 161 -14.14 -5.58 -17.58
N GLU A 162 -14.00 -5.20 -18.85
CA GLU A 162 -13.92 -3.79 -19.26
C GLU A 162 -15.18 -2.99 -18.94
N ASN A 163 -16.34 -3.65 -18.94
CA ASN A 163 -17.64 -3.06 -18.62
C ASN A 163 -17.84 -2.80 -17.11
N ILE A 164 -16.90 -3.22 -16.25
CA ILE A 164 -16.94 -2.98 -14.82
C ILE A 164 -16.22 -1.66 -14.53
N ARG A 165 -16.92 -0.77 -13.83
CA ARG A 165 -16.38 0.55 -13.49
C ARG A 165 -15.22 0.40 -12.52
N ARG A 166 -14.27 1.33 -12.54
CA ARG A 166 -13.09 1.34 -11.67
C ARG A 166 -13.05 2.65 -10.89
N GLY A 167 -12.81 2.60 -9.59
CA GLY A 167 -12.71 3.84 -8.80
C GLY A 167 -12.43 3.64 -7.32
N GLU A 168 -12.52 4.73 -6.54
CA GLU A 168 -12.23 4.72 -5.10
C GLU A 168 -13.42 4.17 -4.31
N VAL A 169 -13.11 3.35 -3.31
CA VAL A 169 -14.08 2.77 -2.36
C VAL A 169 -13.71 3.21 -0.94
N LEU A 170 -14.66 3.81 -0.25
CA LEU A 170 -14.50 4.19 1.16
C LEU A 170 -14.98 3.07 2.09
N SER A 171 -14.36 2.94 3.26
CA SER A 171 -14.92 2.08 4.32
C SER A 171 -14.93 2.75 5.68
N SER A 172 -15.99 2.53 6.46
CA SER A 172 -16.05 2.93 7.88
C SER A 172 -17.06 2.09 8.66
N ASP A 173 -16.96 2.04 9.99
CA ASP A 173 -17.96 1.38 10.84
C ASP A 173 -19.25 2.20 11.03
N ALA A 174 -19.52 3.16 10.12
CA ALA A 174 -20.72 3.99 10.11
C ALA A 174 -21.36 3.94 8.73
N PHE A 175 -22.64 3.57 8.69
CA PHE A 175 -23.42 3.55 7.45
C PHE A 175 -23.57 4.98 6.89
N VAL A 176 -23.45 5.13 5.58
CA VAL A 176 -23.71 6.39 4.90
C VAL A 176 -25.20 6.47 4.59
N THR A 177 -25.86 7.51 5.08
CA THR A 177 -27.31 7.71 5.02
C THR A 177 -27.61 9.10 4.47
N ALA A 178 -28.90 9.37 4.22
CA ALA A 178 -29.33 10.67 3.73
C ALA A 178 -28.89 11.83 4.64
N ALA A 179 -28.66 11.57 5.94
CA ALA A 179 -28.21 12.56 6.90
C ALA A 179 -26.72 12.94 6.77
N ASN A 180 -25.87 12.07 6.20
CA ASN A 180 -24.40 12.25 6.21
C ASN A 180 -23.74 12.04 4.82
N VAL A 181 -24.52 11.74 3.79
CA VAL A 181 -24.01 11.49 2.42
C VAL A 181 -23.35 12.73 1.82
N GLU A 182 -23.94 13.92 2.00
CA GLU A 182 -23.40 15.15 1.42
C GLU A 182 -22.06 15.57 2.03
N ASP A 183 -21.92 15.39 3.35
CA ASP A 183 -20.64 15.54 4.03
C ASP A 183 -19.60 14.54 3.49
N THR A 184 -20.00 13.29 3.28
CA THR A 184 -19.12 12.25 2.75
C THR A 184 -18.66 12.57 1.32
N ARG A 185 -19.59 12.99 0.45
CA ARG A 185 -19.31 13.44 -0.93
C ARG A 185 -18.40 14.66 -0.98
N THR A 186 -18.61 15.61 -0.08
CA THR A 186 -17.77 16.82 0.01
C THR A 186 -16.35 16.47 0.44
N ARG A 187 -16.21 15.54 1.40
CA ARG A 187 -14.92 15.09 1.93
C ARG A 187 -14.16 14.20 0.95
N PHE A 188 -14.86 13.43 0.12
CA PHE A 188 -14.28 12.47 -0.82
C PHE A 188 -14.99 12.52 -2.18
N PRO A 189 -14.73 13.57 -3.00
CA PRO A 189 -15.46 13.80 -4.24
C PRO A 189 -15.20 12.74 -5.33
N ASP A 190 -14.08 12.02 -5.25
CA ASP A 190 -13.69 10.99 -6.21
C ASP A 190 -14.19 9.58 -5.84
N ALA A 191 -14.82 9.43 -4.66
CA ALA A 191 -15.31 8.14 -4.19
C ALA A 191 -16.54 7.69 -4.98
N LEU A 192 -16.49 6.47 -5.51
CA LEU A 192 -17.62 5.87 -6.21
C LEU A 192 -18.55 5.16 -5.24
N LEU A 193 -17.97 4.42 -4.29
CA LEU A 193 -18.70 3.57 -3.36
C LEU A 193 -18.26 3.81 -1.92
N THR A 194 -19.13 3.43 -0.99
CA THR A 194 -18.84 3.30 0.43
C THR A 194 -19.37 1.98 0.98
N ASP A 195 -18.58 1.32 1.81
CA ASP A 195 -18.95 0.10 2.53
C ASP A 195 -18.40 0.12 3.97
N MET A 196 -18.32 -1.04 4.61
CA MET A 196 -17.80 -1.18 5.97
C MET A 196 -16.59 -2.12 6.09
N GLU A 197 -16.04 -2.67 4.99
CA GLU A 197 -14.99 -3.70 5.04
C GLU A 197 -13.79 -3.46 4.12
N SER A 198 -13.98 -2.93 2.91
CA SER A 198 -12.96 -3.00 1.84
C SER A 198 -11.61 -2.40 2.23
N THR A 199 -11.60 -1.28 2.94
CA THR A 199 -10.36 -0.64 3.39
C THR A 199 -9.66 -1.44 4.48
N ALA A 200 -10.38 -2.11 5.39
CA ALA A 200 -9.78 -3.01 6.36
C ALA A 200 -9.18 -4.25 5.69
N ALA A 201 -9.85 -4.78 4.67
CA ALA A 201 -9.32 -5.87 3.87
C ALA A 201 -8.06 -5.46 3.09
N ALA A 202 -8.10 -4.32 2.41
CA ALA A 202 -6.95 -3.75 1.69
C ALA A 202 -5.77 -3.51 2.62
N HIS A 203 -6.01 -2.93 3.80
CA HIS A 203 -4.97 -2.69 4.79
C HIS A 203 -4.36 -4.00 5.30
N THR A 204 -5.19 -5.00 5.63
CA THR A 204 -4.71 -6.30 6.11
C THR A 204 -3.92 -7.04 5.02
N ALA A 205 -4.36 -6.98 3.77
CA ALA A 205 -3.65 -7.55 2.63
C ALA A 205 -2.31 -6.85 2.36
N ALA A 206 -2.27 -5.52 2.46
CA ALA A 206 -1.04 -4.74 2.33
C ALA A 206 -0.02 -5.10 3.41
N LEU A 207 -0.45 -5.25 4.68
CA LEU A 207 0.42 -5.70 5.78
C LEU A 207 0.97 -7.12 5.55
N ALA A 208 0.19 -7.97 4.87
CA ALA A 208 0.61 -9.33 4.52
C ALA A 208 1.41 -9.41 3.21
N GLY A 209 1.48 -8.33 2.43
CA GLY A 209 2.07 -8.31 1.10
C GLY A 209 1.33 -9.19 0.08
N ILE A 210 0.00 -9.26 0.17
CA ILE A 210 -0.86 -10.07 -0.70
C ILE A 210 -1.66 -9.15 -1.63
N PRO A 211 -1.68 -9.39 -2.96
CA PRO A 211 -2.53 -8.68 -3.90
C PRO A 211 -4.00 -8.64 -3.48
N PHE A 212 -4.62 -7.47 -3.59
CA PHE A 212 -5.99 -7.23 -3.15
C PHE A 212 -6.84 -6.52 -4.18
N LEU A 213 -8.11 -6.92 -4.29
CA LEU A 213 -9.13 -6.24 -5.07
C LEU A 213 -10.49 -6.32 -4.36
N THR A 214 -11.23 -5.23 -4.32
CA THR A 214 -12.68 -5.25 -4.05
C THR A 214 -13.43 -5.20 -5.37
N ILE A 215 -14.50 -5.98 -5.48
CA ILE A 215 -15.53 -5.85 -6.51
C ILE A 215 -16.87 -5.76 -5.79
N ARG A 216 -17.60 -4.65 -5.95
CA ARG A 216 -18.89 -4.45 -5.28
C ARG A 216 -19.93 -3.86 -6.21
N SER A 217 -21.19 -4.21 -5.98
CA SER A 217 -22.34 -3.63 -6.67
C SER A 217 -23.00 -2.54 -5.82
N ALA A 218 -23.35 -1.42 -6.43
CA ALA A 218 -24.15 -0.39 -5.78
C ALA A 218 -25.57 -0.93 -5.50
N SER A 219 -25.93 -1.13 -4.24
CA SER A 219 -27.29 -1.54 -3.84
C SER A 219 -28.24 -0.35 -3.70
N ASP A 220 -27.70 0.82 -3.37
CA ASP A 220 -28.41 2.06 -3.08
C ASP A 220 -27.53 3.29 -3.41
N LEU A 221 -28.08 4.50 -3.29
CA LEU A 221 -27.39 5.78 -3.57
C LEU A 221 -27.18 6.67 -2.34
N CYS A 222 -27.31 6.12 -1.12
CA CYS A 222 -27.08 6.74 0.18
C CYS A 222 -27.85 8.05 0.53
N GLY A 223 -28.54 8.72 -0.41
CA GLY A 223 -29.16 10.05 -0.22
C GLY A 223 -30.70 10.06 -0.19
N PRO A 224 -31.35 11.23 -0.05
CA PRO A 224 -32.82 11.34 -0.05
C PRO A 224 -33.49 10.98 -1.39
N GLN A 225 -32.71 10.86 -2.47
CA GLN A 225 -33.15 10.24 -3.72
C GLN A 225 -33.22 8.71 -3.65
N ALA A 226 -32.76 8.09 -2.56
CA ALA A 226 -32.89 6.67 -2.26
C ALA A 226 -34.30 6.30 -1.76
N GLY A 227 -35.32 6.68 -2.53
CA GLY A 227 -36.69 6.17 -2.36
C GLY A 227 -36.76 4.66 -2.65
N ILE A 228 -37.90 4.04 -2.37
CA ILE A 228 -38.15 2.59 -2.55
C ILE A 228 -37.83 2.11 -3.98
N ASP A 229 -37.90 2.99 -4.98
CA ASP A 229 -37.58 2.71 -6.39
C ASP A 229 -36.07 2.76 -6.75
N TYR A 230 -35.18 3.08 -5.80
CA TYR A 230 -33.73 3.24 -6.00
C TYR A 230 -32.90 2.33 -5.09
N HIS A 231 -33.46 1.18 -4.73
CA HIS A 231 -32.76 0.10 -4.04
C HIS A 231 -32.98 -1.19 -4.81
N ILE A 232 -31.94 -1.99 -4.97
CA ILE A 232 -32.09 -3.41 -5.31
C ILE A 232 -31.91 -4.25 -4.04
N GLY A 233 -32.46 -5.46 -4.06
CA GLY A 233 -32.22 -6.41 -2.99
C GLY A 233 -30.72 -6.66 -2.83
N ILE A 234 -30.26 -6.83 -1.59
CA ILE A 234 -28.86 -7.19 -1.31
C ILE A 234 -28.43 -8.43 -2.11
N ASP A 235 -29.35 -9.39 -2.29
CA ASP A 235 -29.13 -10.61 -3.06
C ASP A 235 -28.83 -10.31 -4.54
N GLU A 236 -29.52 -9.35 -5.16
CA GLU A 236 -29.29 -8.98 -6.56
C GLU A 236 -27.96 -8.24 -6.76
N ALA A 237 -27.63 -7.33 -5.84
CA ALA A 237 -26.34 -6.64 -5.84
C ALA A 237 -25.18 -7.64 -5.62
N ALA A 238 -25.36 -8.57 -4.67
CA ALA A 238 -24.40 -9.62 -4.38
C ALA A 238 -24.18 -10.54 -5.59
N ASP A 239 -25.24 -10.92 -6.30
CA ASP A 239 -25.18 -11.72 -7.53
C ASP A 239 -24.37 -11.03 -8.65
N LEU A 240 -24.58 -9.72 -8.83
CA LEU A 240 -23.82 -8.91 -9.80
C LEU A 240 -22.33 -8.88 -9.46
N SER A 241 -22.01 -8.62 -8.19
CA SER A 241 -20.64 -8.67 -7.67
C SER A 241 -20.02 -10.07 -7.85
N ALA A 242 -20.74 -11.13 -7.50
CA ALA A 242 -20.27 -12.50 -7.59
C ALA A 242 -19.90 -12.91 -9.01
N ARG A 243 -20.75 -12.59 -10.00
CA ARG A 243 -20.46 -12.83 -11.42
C ARG A 243 -19.20 -12.08 -11.89
N ALA A 244 -19.02 -10.84 -11.45
CA ALA A 244 -17.83 -10.07 -11.78
C ALA A 244 -16.56 -10.63 -11.13
N VAL A 245 -16.65 -11.15 -9.90
CA VAL A 245 -15.55 -11.86 -9.22
C VAL A 245 -15.14 -13.12 -9.98
N THR A 246 -16.08 -13.98 -10.36
CA THR A 246 -15.72 -15.23 -11.06
C THR A 246 -15.18 -14.97 -12.46
N ALA A 247 -15.76 -14.02 -13.19
CA ALA A 247 -15.22 -13.58 -14.48
C ALA A 247 -13.79 -13.02 -14.36
N THR A 248 -13.51 -12.28 -13.28
CA THR A 248 -12.16 -11.78 -12.98
C THR A 248 -11.20 -12.93 -12.69
N LEU A 249 -11.61 -13.94 -11.93
CA LEU A 249 -10.79 -15.12 -11.64
C LEU A 249 -10.53 -15.97 -12.89
N ALA A 250 -11.54 -16.15 -13.76
CA ALA A 250 -11.39 -16.83 -15.03
C ALA A 250 -10.34 -16.14 -15.92
N ARG A 251 -10.46 -14.82 -16.10
CA ARG A 251 -9.49 -14.02 -16.86
C ARG A 251 -8.11 -14.02 -16.23
N LEU A 252 -8.02 -13.95 -14.90
CA LEU A 252 -6.76 -14.01 -14.18
C LEU A 252 -6.02 -15.33 -14.48
N ALA A 253 -6.77 -16.43 -14.64
CA ALA A 253 -6.23 -17.73 -15.04
C ALA A 253 -5.71 -17.82 -16.47
N GLU A 254 -6.25 -17.02 -17.36
CA GLU A 254 -5.79 -16.94 -18.74
C GLU A 254 -4.51 -16.09 -18.86
N ILE A 255 -4.48 -14.94 -18.18
CA ILE A 255 -3.38 -13.97 -18.31
C ILE A 255 -2.19 -14.27 -17.40
N THR A 256 -2.43 -14.99 -16.30
CA THR A 256 -1.39 -15.42 -15.36
C THR A 256 -1.43 -16.93 -15.31
N PRO A 257 -0.47 -17.65 -15.92
CA PRO A 257 -0.39 -19.09 -15.75
C PRO A 257 -0.19 -19.39 -14.26
N TRP A 258 -1.27 -19.80 -13.59
CA TRP A 258 -1.21 -20.27 -12.22
C TRP A 258 -0.23 -21.44 -12.21
N LEU A 259 0.94 -21.28 -11.59
CA LEU A 259 1.99 -22.31 -11.52
C LEU A 259 1.35 -23.65 -11.11
N GLY A 260 1.17 -24.58 -12.06
CA GLY A 260 0.40 -25.80 -11.84
C GLY A 260 0.04 -26.64 -13.08
N THR A 261 -0.02 -26.06 -14.28
CA THR A 261 -0.20 -26.86 -15.51
C THR A 261 1.14 -27.12 -16.20
N SER A 262 1.73 -28.27 -15.86
CA SER A 262 2.90 -28.80 -16.55
C SER A 262 2.53 -29.27 -17.96
N ALA A 263 2.90 -28.51 -18.98
CA ALA A 263 3.34 -29.05 -20.28
C ALA A 263 3.98 -27.93 -21.12
N GLY A 264 5.31 -28.01 -21.27
CA GLY A 264 6.09 -27.55 -22.42
C GLY A 264 5.76 -26.21 -23.07
N GLY A 265 6.64 -25.23 -22.84
CA GLY A 265 7.06 -24.33 -23.91
C GLY A 265 6.56 -22.89 -23.83
N SER A 266 7.54 -22.00 -23.99
CA SER A 266 7.43 -20.58 -24.27
C SER A 266 7.25 -19.64 -23.07
N ARG A 267 8.24 -18.73 -22.96
CA ARG A 267 8.32 -17.58 -22.05
C ARG A 267 7.03 -16.75 -22.12
N ALA A 268 6.09 -17.03 -21.22
CA ALA A 268 5.01 -16.09 -20.93
C ALA A 268 5.61 -14.88 -20.22
N ARG A 269 5.52 -13.72 -20.88
CA ARG A 269 6.02 -12.43 -20.43
C ARG A 269 5.28 -12.04 -19.14
N ARG A 270 5.91 -12.33 -18.00
CA ARG A 270 5.44 -11.93 -16.66
C ARG A 270 5.31 -10.41 -16.62
N LEU A 271 4.11 -9.89 -16.34
CA LEU A 271 3.96 -8.54 -15.80
C LEU A 271 4.30 -8.58 -14.31
N THR A 272 5.57 -8.85 -14.02
CA THR A 272 6.19 -8.63 -12.72
C THR A 272 6.12 -7.13 -12.42
N PRO A 273 6.07 -6.68 -11.14
CA PRO A 273 6.47 -5.32 -10.83
C PRO A 273 7.78 -4.97 -11.56
N ARG A 274 7.76 -3.91 -12.37
CA ARG A 274 8.76 -3.68 -13.43
C ARG A 274 10.23 -3.63 -12.96
N PHE A 275 10.48 -3.41 -11.66
CA PHE A 275 11.74 -3.78 -11.00
C PHE A 275 11.44 -4.65 -9.78
N SER A 276 12.11 -5.81 -9.69
CA SER A 276 12.10 -6.66 -8.50
C SER A 276 12.77 -5.95 -7.31
N HIS A 277 12.60 -6.49 -6.10
CA HIS A 277 13.29 -5.94 -4.92
C HIS A 277 14.81 -6.01 -5.08
N LEU A 278 15.33 -7.09 -5.68
CA LEU A 278 16.75 -7.25 -5.98
C LEU A 278 17.24 -6.26 -7.05
N ALA A 279 16.43 -5.95 -8.07
CA ALA A 279 16.77 -4.91 -9.05
C ALA A 279 16.81 -3.51 -8.42
N LEU A 280 16.01 -3.26 -7.38
CA LEU A 280 16.04 -2.00 -6.63
C LEU A 280 17.24 -1.94 -5.66
N GLU A 281 17.56 -3.03 -4.96
CA GLU A 281 18.78 -3.13 -4.15
C GLU A 281 20.03 -2.95 -5.02
N ALA A 282 20.07 -3.59 -6.19
CA ALA A 282 21.13 -3.43 -7.17
C ALA A 282 21.26 -1.99 -7.67
N ALA A 283 20.16 -1.27 -7.86
CA ALA A 283 20.19 0.14 -8.24
C ALA A 283 20.84 1.01 -7.15
N ILE A 284 20.51 0.76 -5.88
CA ILE A 284 21.12 1.46 -4.73
C ILE A 284 22.62 1.14 -4.67
N LEU A 285 23.00 -0.14 -4.77
CA LEU A 285 24.39 -0.59 -4.75
C LEU A 285 25.20 -0.03 -5.92
N TYR A 286 24.63 0.00 -7.13
CA TYR A 286 25.30 0.54 -8.30
C TYR A 286 25.59 2.03 -8.14
N ILE A 287 24.59 2.83 -7.78
CA ILE A 287 24.76 4.27 -7.53
C ILE A 287 25.71 4.52 -6.35
N PHE A 288 25.60 3.73 -5.28
CA PHE A 288 26.52 3.80 -4.15
C PHE A 288 27.98 3.55 -4.59
N GLY A 289 28.20 2.50 -5.38
CA GLY A 289 29.51 2.14 -5.91
C GLY A 289 30.09 3.23 -6.79
N ARG A 290 29.29 3.84 -7.68
CA ARG A 290 29.76 4.96 -8.49
C ARG A 290 30.25 6.15 -7.66
N ILE A 291 29.64 6.41 -6.50
CA ILE A 291 30.02 7.51 -5.62
C ILE A 291 31.25 7.15 -4.76
N HIS A 292 31.35 5.91 -4.28
CA HIS A 292 32.31 5.52 -3.23
C HIS A 292 33.42 4.58 -3.70
N THR A 293 33.34 4.02 -4.91
CA THR A 293 34.33 3.11 -5.50
C THR A 293 34.63 3.46 -6.98
N PRO A 294 35.11 4.69 -7.27
CA PRO A 294 35.46 5.10 -8.63
C PRO A 294 36.57 4.23 -9.22
N GLU A 295 36.62 4.15 -10.55
CA GLU A 295 37.57 3.33 -11.31
C GLU A 295 39.02 3.65 -10.93
N GLY A 296 39.70 2.69 -10.28
CA GLY A 296 41.07 2.85 -9.80
C GLY A 296 41.38 2.13 -8.47
N ASP A 297 40.37 1.73 -7.70
CA ASP A 297 40.59 0.88 -6.51
C ASP A 297 40.78 -0.60 -6.95
N ASP A 298 42.05 -1.01 -7.00
CA ASP A 298 42.60 -2.30 -7.46
C ASP A 298 42.21 -3.53 -6.60
N ALA A 299 40.91 -3.77 -6.45
CA ALA A 299 40.42 -5.09 -6.14
C ALA A 299 39.20 -5.38 -7.02
N ALA A 300 39.44 -6.08 -8.13
CA ALA A 300 38.37 -6.70 -8.90
C ALA A 300 37.65 -7.71 -8.00
N ALA A 301 36.63 -7.26 -7.27
CA ALA A 301 35.69 -8.14 -6.61
C ALA A 301 34.98 -8.90 -7.74
N PRO A 302 35.19 -10.22 -7.89
CA PRO A 302 34.64 -10.94 -9.02
C PRO A 302 33.11 -10.91 -8.91
N ALA A 303 32.41 -10.58 -10.00
CA ALA A 303 30.95 -10.62 -10.07
C ALA A 303 30.36 -11.98 -9.61
N ALA A 304 31.18 -13.04 -9.58
CA ALA A 304 30.88 -14.34 -8.98
C ALA A 304 30.54 -14.32 -7.47
N SER A 305 30.79 -13.21 -6.76
CA SER A 305 30.36 -13.04 -5.35
C SER A 305 28.94 -12.49 -5.21
N LEU A 306 28.29 -12.07 -6.29
CA LEU A 306 26.94 -11.53 -6.28
C LEU A 306 25.90 -12.66 -6.26
N ASP A 307 24.76 -12.37 -5.65
CA ASP A 307 23.60 -13.25 -5.69
C ASP A 307 23.14 -13.49 -7.15
N ALA A 308 22.98 -14.76 -7.52
CA ALA A 308 22.66 -15.15 -8.89
C ALA A 308 21.28 -14.65 -9.37
N GLU A 309 20.32 -14.49 -8.46
CA GLU A 309 19.00 -13.91 -8.77
C GLU A 309 19.14 -12.39 -9.00
N MET A 310 19.95 -11.69 -8.21
CA MET A 310 20.24 -10.27 -8.43
C MET A 310 20.94 -10.05 -9.78
N VAL A 311 21.90 -10.91 -10.14
CA VAL A 311 22.58 -10.85 -11.45
C VAL A 311 21.57 -11.02 -12.60
N ALA A 312 20.65 -11.98 -12.49
CA ALA A 312 19.61 -12.20 -13.49
C ALA A 312 18.65 -11.01 -13.61
N ASP A 313 18.28 -10.40 -12.48
CA ASP A 313 17.39 -9.25 -12.43
C ASP A 313 18.02 -7.98 -12.99
N VAL A 314 19.31 -7.74 -12.74
CA VAL A 314 20.08 -6.64 -13.34
C VAL A 314 20.20 -6.83 -14.85
N ARG A 315 20.53 -8.04 -15.31
CA ARG A 315 20.57 -8.36 -16.76
C ARG A 315 19.22 -8.08 -17.42
N THR A 316 18.14 -8.47 -16.77
CA THR A 316 16.76 -8.22 -17.26
C THR A 316 16.44 -6.73 -17.26
N ALA A 317 16.83 -5.98 -16.22
CA ALA A 317 16.57 -4.55 -16.10
C ALA A 317 17.35 -3.70 -17.13
N LEU A 318 18.45 -4.22 -17.66
CA LEU A 318 19.32 -3.56 -18.63
C LEU A 318 19.14 -4.06 -20.08
N GLU A 319 18.16 -4.94 -20.37
CA GLU A 319 17.95 -5.50 -21.73
C GLU A 319 17.85 -4.43 -22.83
N ASP A 320 17.27 -3.27 -22.51
CA ASP A 320 17.06 -2.14 -23.43
C ASP A 320 17.96 -0.92 -23.09
N SER A 321 19.09 -1.13 -22.38
CA SER A 321 20.02 -0.07 -21.94
C SER A 321 21.36 -0.13 -22.68
N GLU A 322 21.99 1.02 -22.89
CA GLU A 322 23.36 1.11 -23.44
C GLU A 322 24.47 0.88 -22.39
N LEU A 323 24.11 0.65 -21.13
CA LEU A 323 25.08 0.36 -20.07
C LEU A 323 25.70 -1.04 -20.23
N ASP A 324 27.02 -1.13 -20.04
CA ASP A 324 27.70 -2.43 -19.98
C ASP A 324 27.31 -3.17 -18.70
N VAL A 325 26.64 -4.30 -18.87
CA VAL A 325 26.11 -5.09 -17.75
C VAL A 325 27.22 -5.65 -16.86
N ASP A 326 28.36 -6.03 -17.43
CA ASP A 326 29.45 -6.61 -16.65
C ASP A 326 30.17 -5.51 -15.84
N GLU A 327 30.28 -4.29 -16.38
CA GLU A 327 30.77 -3.12 -15.62
C GLU A 327 29.81 -2.73 -14.48
N VAL A 328 28.50 -2.75 -14.74
CA VAL A 328 27.47 -2.49 -13.71
C VAL A 328 27.57 -3.51 -12.58
N LEU A 329 27.67 -4.81 -12.91
CA LEU A 329 27.80 -5.87 -11.92
C LEU A 329 29.12 -5.76 -11.15
N ALA A 330 30.24 -5.43 -11.81
CA ALA A 330 31.51 -5.20 -11.13
C ALA A 330 31.43 -4.03 -10.14
N CYS A 331 30.74 -2.94 -10.51
CA CYS A 331 30.51 -1.80 -9.63
C CYS A 331 29.64 -2.18 -8.41
N ILE A 332 28.58 -2.98 -8.60
CA ILE A 332 27.75 -3.50 -7.50
C ILE A 332 28.59 -4.38 -6.55
N ALA A 333 29.46 -5.23 -7.08
CA ALA A 333 30.33 -6.08 -6.27
C ALA A 333 31.31 -5.25 -5.42
N ARG A 334 31.93 -4.21 -6.01
CA ARG A 334 32.78 -3.26 -5.26
C ARG A 334 32.00 -2.52 -4.18
N ALA A 335 30.77 -2.08 -4.48
CA ALA A 335 29.89 -1.42 -3.51
C ALA A 335 29.61 -2.31 -2.29
N GLN A 336 29.28 -3.59 -2.50
CA GLN A 336 29.08 -4.54 -1.40
C GLN A 336 30.35 -4.71 -0.55
N GLY A 337 31.52 -4.76 -1.19
CA GLY A 337 32.81 -4.80 -0.49
C GLY A 337 33.05 -3.57 0.37
N ALA A 338 32.79 -2.36 -0.16
CA ALA A 338 32.93 -1.11 0.56
C ALA A 338 31.97 -1.00 1.75
N ILE A 339 30.70 -1.41 1.59
CA ILE A 339 29.71 -1.43 2.67
C ILE A 339 30.10 -2.44 3.75
N ALA A 340 30.62 -3.61 3.37
CA ALA A 340 31.09 -4.60 4.33
C ALA A 340 32.30 -4.10 5.14
N ALA A 341 33.17 -3.27 4.53
CA ALA A 341 34.32 -2.66 5.19
C ALA A 341 33.93 -1.49 6.11
N ASP A 342 33.01 -0.63 5.65
CA ASP A 342 32.46 0.48 6.44
C ASP A 342 30.95 0.64 6.20
N PRO A 343 30.12 0.02 7.07
CA PRO A 343 28.66 0.15 6.98
C PRO A 343 28.16 1.57 7.23
N HIS A 344 28.97 2.47 7.84
CA HIS A 344 28.53 3.82 8.21
C HIS A 344 28.65 4.85 7.08
N LEU A 345 29.13 4.44 5.91
CA LEU A 345 29.11 5.25 4.70
C LEU A 345 27.69 5.75 4.39
N THR A 346 27.58 6.94 3.82
CA THR A 346 26.29 7.62 3.67
C THR A 346 25.87 7.74 2.23
N LEU A 347 24.59 7.50 1.96
CA LEU A 347 23.96 7.80 0.68
C LEU A 347 22.61 8.46 0.95
N THR A 348 22.50 9.76 0.71
CA THR A 348 21.22 10.46 0.79
C THR A 348 20.41 10.24 -0.49
N ALA A 349 19.08 10.31 -0.40
CA ALA A 349 18.20 10.23 -1.59
C ALA A 349 18.56 11.31 -2.64
N LYS A 350 19.01 12.49 -2.19
CA LYS A 350 19.48 13.57 -3.07
C LYS A 350 20.76 13.20 -3.82
N GLN A 351 21.75 12.60 -3.16
CA GLN A 351 22.97 12.11 -3.80
C GLN A 351 22.65 10.99 -4.79
N TYR A 352 21.75 10.08 -4.41
CA TYR A 352 21.29 9.01 -5.28
C TYR A 352 20.67 9.56 -6.57
N ASP A 353 19.72 10.50 -6.48
CA ASP A 353 19.06 11.05 -7.67
C ASP A 353 20.00 11.88 -8.56
N ALA A 354 20.99 12.56 -7.96
CA ALA A 354 22.00 13.32 -8.70
C ALA A 354 22.90 12.39 -9.53
N GLU A 355 23.43 11.31 -8.93
CA GLU A 355 24.27 10.35 -9.64
C GLU A 355 23.45 9.52 -10.65
N ARG A 356 22.20 9.18 -10.29
CA ARG A 356 21.27 8.53 -11.21
C ARG A 356 21.08 9.35 -12.48
N LEU A 357 20.98 10.69 -12.38
CA LEU A 357 20.82 11.54 -13.55
C LEU A 357 22.02 11.37 -14.51
N ALA A 358 23.24 11.39 -13.98
CA ALA A 358 24.46 11.15 -14.77
C ALA A 358 24.46 9.76 -15.43
N VAL A 359 24.00 8.72 -14.73
CA VAL A 359 23.83 7.37 -15.30
C VAL A 359 22.80 7.36 -16.44
N THR A 360 21.66 8.03 -16.27
CA THR A 360 20.62 8.05 -17.30
C THR A 360 21.02 8.84 -18.54
N GLU A 361 21.88 9.86 -18.40
CA GLU A 361 22.49 10.58 -19.52
C GLU A 361 23.50 9.69 -20.28
N LEU A 362 24.32 8.92 -19.56
CA LEU A 362 25.25 7.95 -20.15
C LEU A 362 24.54 6.77 -20.85
N ALA A 363 23.37 6.38 -20.36
CA ALA A 363 22.59 5.25 -20.87
C ALA A 363 21.76 5.58 -22.14
N GLY A 364 21.93 6.76 -22.75
CA GLY A 364 21.20 7.18 -23.96
C GLY A 364 19.69 7.36 -23.77
N ALA A 365 19.21 7.42 -22.52
CA ALA A 365 17.79 7.36 -22.23
C ALA A 365 17.10 8.73 -22.33
N GLU A 366 16.21 8.91 -23.31
CA GLU A 366 15.32 10.08 -23.36
C GLU A 366 14.36 10.09 -22.15
N SER A 367 14.43 11.13 -21.32
CA SER A 367 13.46 11.36 -20.24
C SER A 367 12.10 11.75 -20.83
N GLY A 368 11.08 10.88 -20.69
CA GLY A 368 9.72 11.12 -21.16
C GLY A 368 8.66 10.52 -20.24
N ARG A 369 7.48 11.14 -20.18
CA ARG A 369 6.35 10.69 -19.34
C ARG A 369 5.98 9.25 -19.72
N GLY A 370 6.16 8.31 -18.78
CA GLY A 370 5.83 6.89 -18.99
C GLY A 370 6.99 5.98 -19.43
N LYS A 371 8.20 6.51 -19.71
CA LYS A 371 9.41 5.70 -19.91
C LYS A 371 10.04 5.38 -18.55
N LEU A 372 10.27 4.10 -18.26
CA LEU A 372 10.87 3.62 -17.01
C LEU A 372 12.32 3.22 -17.26
N THR A 373 13.25 3.96 -16.69
CA THR A 373 14.70 3.74 -16.86
C THR A 373 15.28 3.15 -15.58
N TRP A 374 16.11 2.11 -15.69
CA TRP A 374 16.97 1.68 -14.59
C TRP A 374 18.29 2.48 -14.62
N PRO A 375 18.84 2.96 -13.48
CA PRO A 375 18.26 2.91 -12.13
C PRO A 375 17.01 3.78 -11.95
N PRO A 376 15.98 3.34 -11.19
CA PRO A 376 14.77 4.11 -10.93
C PRO A 376 15.01 5.26 -9.95
N THR A 377 14.09 6.23 -9.87
CA THR A 377 14.19 7.39 -8.95
C THR A 377 14.15 7.00 -7.47
N SER A 378 14.73 7.83 -6.60
CA SER A 378 14.67 7.63 -5.14
C SER A 378 13.23 7.53 -4.63
N GLN A 379 12.30 8.30 -5.21
CA GLN A 379 10.87 8.21 -4.88
C GLN A 379 10.28 6.83 -5.19
N THR A 380 10.69 6.22 -6.32
CA THR A 380 10.30 4.86 -6.67
C THR A 380 10.88 3.87 -5.67
N VAL A 381 12.16 4.02 -5.29
CA VAL A 381 12.78 3.18 -4.26
C VAL A 381 12.02 3.33 -2.92
N ILE A 382 11.81 4.54 -2.42
CA ILE A 382 11.13 4.83 -1.14
C ILE A 382 9.73 4.20 -1.09
N LYS A 383 8.93 4.34 -2.16
CA LYS A 383 7.58 3.74 -2.24
C LYS A 383 7.60 2.22 -2.14
N ARG A 384 8.70 1.58 -2.54
CA ARG A 384 8.83 0.12 -2.62
C ARG A 384 9.51 -0.46 -1.37
N PHE A 385 10.20 0.36 -0.59
CA PHE A 385 10.80 0.03 0.70
C PHE A 385 10.06 0.72 1.86
N SER A 386 8.83 0.27 2.12
CA SER A 386 8.01 0.67 3.28
C SER A 386 7.80 2.18 3.48
N GLY A 387 8.03 2.99 2.44
CA GLY A 387 7.82 4.45 2.47
C GLY A 387 8.98 5.28 3.01
N TYR A 388 10.16 4.69 3.31
CA TYR A 388 11.30 5.43 3.87
C TYR A 388 12.64 5.06 3.23
N TRP A 389 13.48 6.06 2.99
CA TRP A 389 14.81 5.87 2.40
C TRP A 389 15.75 5.02 3.28
N ASN A 390 15.68 5.19 4.60
CA ASN A 390 16.53 4.43 5.52
C ASN A 390 16.30 2.92 5.48
N GLU A 391 15.05 2.48 5.23
CA GLU A 391 14.73 1.06 5.10
C GLU A 391 15.35 0.48 3.81
N ALA A 392 15.44 1.29 2.75
CA ALA A 392 16.13 0.93 1.51
C ALA A 392 17.66 0.82 1.72
N LEU A 393 18.25 1.74 2.48
CA LEU A 393 19.68 1.69 2.82
C LEU A 393 20.02 0.47 3.71
N GLN A 394 19.17 0.16 4.69
CA GLN A 394 19.35 -1.02 5.53
C GLN A 394 19.31 -2.32 4.73
N ALA A 395 18.45 -2.40 3.71
CA ALA A 395 18.34 -3.59 2.87
C ALA A 395 19.63 -3.92 2.11
N VAL A 396 20.45 -2.91 1.79
CA VAL A 396 21.76 -3.09 1.13
C VAL A 396 22.94 -3.15 2.11
N GLY A 397 22.67 -3.18 3.42
CA GLY A 397 23.68 -3.36 4.46
C GLY A 397 24.28 -2.07 5.03
N LEU A 398 23.77 -0.90 4.66
CA LEU A 398 24.23 0.37 5.22
C LEU A 398 23.63 0.60 6.62
N ALA A 399 24.49 0.99 7.56
CA ALA A 399 24.11 1.43 8.88
C ALA A 399 23.44 2.81 8.80
N VAL A 400 22.18 2.87 9.19
CA VAL A 400 21.43 4.12 9.28
C VAL A 400 21.39 4.61 10.72
N SER A 401 21.58 5.92 10.93
CA SER A 401 21.31 6.51 12.23
C SER A 401 19.85 6.33 12.61
N ASN A 402 19.57 5.96 13.86
CA ASN A 402 18.24 6.03 14.42
C ASN A 402 17.76 7.49 14.42
N GLY A 403 17.08 7.88 13.33
CA GLY A 403 16.23 9.06 13.35
C GLY A 403 15.14 8.90 14.42
N ARG A 404 14.43 10.00 14.70
CA ARG A 404 13.37 10.08 15.73
C ARG A 404 12.54 8.80 15.82
N LYS A 405 12.29 8.33 17.06
CA LYS A 405 11.37 7.22 17.33
C LYS A 405 10.02 7.47 16.64
N ARG A 406 9.53 6.43 15.98
CA ARG A 406 8.23 6.38 15.30
C ARG A 406 7.14 6.97 16.20
N GLY A 407 6.43 8.00 15.74
CA GLY A 407 5.27 8.58 16.42
C GLY A 407 5.55 9.53 17.60
N ALA A 408 6.80 9.89 17.90
CA ALA A 408 7.07 10.90 18.91
C ALA A 408 6.66 12.30 18.40
N LEU A 409 5.86 13.03 19.19
CA LEU A 409 5.55 14.45 18.92
C LEU A 409 6.85 15.22 18.71
N LYS A 410 6.92 16.02 17.64
CA LYS A 410 8.12 16.83 17.33
C LYS A 410 8.47 17.78 18.47
N PHE A 411 7.46 18.24 19.19
CA PHE A 411 7.52 19.20 20.29
C PHE A 411 6.58 18.75 21.41
N ASP A 412 7.05 18.72 22.65
CA ASP A 412 6.21 18.52 23.83
C ASP A 412 5.64 19.87 24.32
N ARG A 413 4.81 19.87 25.39
CA ARG A 413 4.17 21.10 25.89
C ARG A 413 5.18 22.17 26.30
N GLU A 414 6.33 21.76 26.85
CA GLU A 414 7.37 22.66 27.34
C GLU A 414 8.05 23.39 26.18
N ASP A 415 8.29 22.69 25.07
CA ASP A 415 8.82 23.29 23.83
C ASP A 415 7.94 24.45 23.31
N TYR A 416 6.61 24.37 23.43
CA TYR A 416 5.72 25.46 23.03
C TYR A 416 5.81 26.66 23.97
N VAL A 417 5.93 26.42 25.28
CA VAL A 417 6.07 27.48 26.30
C VAL A 417 7.42 28.18 26.14
N ASP A 418 8.49 27.42 25.90
CA ASP A 418 9.83 27.96 25.70
C ASP A 418 9.96 28.76 24.41
N ALA A 419 9.27 28.35 23.34
CA ALA A 419 9.19 29.14 22.12
C ALA A 419 8.55 30.52 22.36
N LEU A 420 7.45 30.56 23.12
CA LEU A 420 6.75 31.80 23.45
C LEU A 420 7.59 32.73 24.34
N ARG A 421 8.28 32.16 25.33
CA ARG A 421 9.21 32.91 26.20
C ARG A 421 10.40 33.45 25.42
N SER A 422 10.99 32.64 24.54
CA SER A 422 12.12 33.04 23.70
C SER A 422 11.76 34.18 22.77
N HIS A 423 10.58 34.11 22.14
CA HIS A 423 10.02 35.22 21.37
C HIS A 423 9.77 36.45 22.23
N ALA A 424 9.15 36.32 23.40
CA ALA A 424 8.87 37.47 24.27
C ALA A 424 10.16 38.19 24.72
N ILE A 425 11.23 37.46 24.98
CA ILE A 425 12.55 38.02 25.28
C ILE A 425 13.08 38.78 24.05
N ALA A 426 13.01 38.18 22.86
CA ALA A 426 13.47 38.81 21.62
C ALA A 426 12.67 40.07 21.27
N ALA A 427 11.34 40.02 21.41
CA ALA A 427 10.45 41.15 21.17
C ALA A 427 10.76 42.31 22.12
N ARG A 428 10.92 42.04 23.43
CA ARG A 428 11.28 43.07 24.43
C ARG A 428 12.64 43.69 24.16
N ARG A 429 13.64 42.89 23.78
CA ARG A 429 14.99 43.40 23.41
C ARG A 429 14.96 44.33 22.19
N ASN A 430 14.05 44.08 21.26
CA ASN A 430 13.92 44.83 20.03
C ASN A 430 12.84 45.94 20.10
N GLY A 431 12.28 46.22 21.30
CA GLY A 431 11.22 47.21 21.48
C GLY A 431 9.91 46.88 20.75
N LYS A 432 9.70 45.62 20.37
CA LYS A 432 8.51 45.12 19.66
C LYS A 432 7.49 44.54 20.64
N THR A 433 6.22 44.52 20.24
CA THR A 433 5.14 43.88 20.99
C THR A 433 5.12 42.36 20.79
N VAL A 434 4.71 41.61 21.81
CA VAL A 434 4.59 40.14 21.74
C VAL A 434 3.31 39.76 21.01
N SER A 435 3.34 39.83 19.68
CA SER A 435 2.21 39.51 18.80
C SER A 435 2.43 38.20 18.04
N TYR A 436 1.33 37.63 17.54
CA TYR A 436 1.35 36.45 16.68
C TYR A 436 2.19 36.68 15.41
N ASN A 437 1.96 37.80 14.71
CA ASN A 437 2.74 38.14 13.52
C ASN A 437 4.22 38.36 13.87
N GLY A 438 4.49 39.02 14.99
CA GLY A 438 5.86 39.18 15.48
C GLY A 438 6.55 37.84 15.76
N TYR A 439 5.82 36.81 16.22
CA TYR A 439 6.38 35.47 16.41
C TYR A 439 6.71 34.79 15.08
N VAL A 440 5.82 34.91 14.10
CA VAL A 440 6.03 34.33 12.75
C VAL A 440 7.25 34.98 12.08
N GLU A 441 7.37 36.30 12.17
CA GLU A 441 8.53 37.05 11.69
C GLU A 441 9.81 36.64 12.43
N TRP A 442 9.78 36.62 13.76
CA TRP A 442 10.92 36.22 14.57
C TRP A 442 11.40 34.78 14.25
N LEU A 443 10.48 33.85 14.04
CA LEU A 443 10.81 32.47 13.69
C LEU A 443 11.44 32.35 12.29
N ALA A 444 11.04 33.21 11.35
CA ALA A 444 11.62 33.28 10.01
C ALA A 444 13.02 33.93 10.03
N ASP A 445 13.17 35.04 10.75
CA ASP A 445 14.40 35.84 10.79
C ASP A 445 15.51 35.18 11.63
N SER A 446 15.14 34.39 12.64
CA SER A 446 16.11 33.79 13.58
C SER A 446 16.76 32.50 13.08
N GLY A 447 16.38 31.99 11.91
CA GLY A 447 16.86 30.70 11.39
C GLY A 447 16.42 29.48 12.21
N ASN A 448 15.53 29.68 13.19
CA ASN A 448 15.05 28.64 14.11
C ASN A 448 13.91 27.78 13.52
N GLN A 449 13.72 27.81 12.20
CA GLN A 449 12.71 27.00 11.53
C GLN A 449 13.00 25.51 11.74
N GLY A 450 12.15 24.86 12.53
CA GLY A 450 12.29 23.45 12.89
C GLY A 450 12.80 23.18 14.31
N THR A 451 13.36 24.19 14.99
CA THR A 451 13.75 24.17 16.41
C THR A 451 12.59 24.53 17.34
N TYR A 452 11.70 25.41 16.90
CA TYR A 452 10.47 25.78 17.63
C TYR A 452 9.21 25.41 16.84
N PRO A 453 8.07 25.19 17.54
CA PRO A 453 6.78 24.98 16.90
C PRO A 453 6.34 26.19 16.06
N SER A 454 5.57 25.94 15.00
CA SER A 454 5.02 27.03 14.19
C SER A 454 3.98 27.84 14.96
N GLY A 455 3.75 29.10 14.56
CA GLY A 455 2.70 29.92 15.18
C GLY A 455 1.31 29.29 15.07
N ALA A 456 1.02 28.60 13.95
CA ALA A 456 -0.21 27.84 13.77
C ALA A 456 -0.33 26.69 14.78
N ALA A 457 0.77 25.92 15.01
CA ALA A 457 0.79 24.83 15.97
C ALA A 457 0.57 25.32 17.42
N ILE A 458 1.11 26.49 17.78
CA ILE A 458 0.85 27.13 19.09
C ILE A 458 -0.65 27.41 19.26
N ARG A 459 -1.31 28.03 18.28
CA ARG A 459 -2.74 28.34 18.36
C ARG A 459 -3.62 27.10 18.42
N GLN A 460 -3.25 26.06 17.67
CA GLN A 460 -3.97 24.79 17.68
C GLN A 460 -3.84 24.09 19.04
N ARG A 461 -2.66 24.18 19.69
CA ARG A 461 -2.40 23.56 20.99
C ARG A 461 -3.13 24.23 22.14
N PHE A 462 -3.21 25.58 22.15
CA PHE A 462 -3.78 26.35 23.26
C PHE A 462 -5.12 27.03 22.93
N GLY A 463 -5.68 26.78 21.73
CA GLY A 463 -6.94 27.35 21.24
C GLY A 463 -6.85 28.80 20.75
N SER A 464 -6.02 29.64 21.35
CA SER A 464 -5.78 31.02 20.90
C SER A 464 -4.37 31.53 21.25
N TRP A 465 -3.94 32.61 20.60
CA TRP A 465 -2.65 33.25 20.90
C TRP A 465 -2.63 33.81 22.33
N SER A 466 -3.73 34.44 22.77
CA SER A 466 -3.86 34.97 24.12
C SER A 466 -3.82 33.86 25.19
N ALA A 467 -4.47 32.72 24.93
CA ALA A 467 -4.40 31.57 25.82
C ALA A 467 -2.98 30.98 25.88
N ALA A 468 -2.26 30.96 24.76
CA ALA A 468 -0.87 30.52 24.71
C ALA A 468 0.06 31.44 25.53
N LEU A 469 -0.12 32.76 25.43
CA LEU A 469 0.65 33.73 26.23
C LEU A 469 0.35 33.59 27.74
N ALA A 470 -0.93 33.43 28.10
CA ALA A 470 -1.33 33.20 29.49
C ALA A 470 -0.68 31.93 30.07
N GLU A 471 -0.69 30.84 29.30
CA GLU A 471 -0.03 29.58 29.63
C GLU A 471 1.49 29.74 29.82
N ALA A 472 2.13 30.59 29.00
CA ALA A 472 3.57 30.87 29.11
C ALA A 472 3.93 31.88 30.22
N GLY A 473 2.93 32.46 30.91
CA GLY A 473 3.13 33.48 31.93
C GLY A 473 3.53 34.85 31.36
N ILE A 474 3.13 35.14 30.12
CA ILE A 474 3.47 36.38 29.40
C ILE A 474 2.23 37.28 29.39
N SER A 475 2.31 38.37 30.15
CA SER A 475 1.30 39.44 30.19
C SER A 475 1.53 40.49 29.12
#